data_AF-M0MEP8-F1
#
_entry.id   AF-M0MEP8-F1
#
_cell.length_a   1.000
_cell.length_b   1.000
_cell.length_c   1.000
_cell.angle_alpha   90.00
_cell.angle_beta   90.00
_cell.angle_gamma   90.00
#
_symmetry.space_group_name_H-M   'P 1'
#
loop_
_entity.id
_entity.type
_entity.pdbx_description
1 polymer ?
#
loop_
_entity_poly.entity_id
_entity_poly.type
_entity_poly.pdbx_seq_one_letter_code
_entity_poly.pdbx_strand_id
1 'polypeptide(L)' 'YDAKAFRDELRKNGIRPLIKHRIMNPLDHAHNAPMDRDRYNRRSMSESVFSDIKRTHGCTERAEADGLSSAK' A
#
# COMPACT_ATOMS: atom_id res chain seq x y z
N TYR A 1 -20.24 -8.18 -4.37
CA TYR A 1 -20.26 -6.72 -4.31
C TYR A 1 -19.21 -6.17 -5.25
N ASP A 2 -19.57 -5.28 -6.16
CA ASP A 2 -18.61 -4.60 -7.03
C ASP A 2 -18.25 -3.25 -6.42
N ALA A 3 -16.96 -2.94 -6.30
CA ALA A 3 -16.45 -1.71 -5.67
C ALA A 3 -16.61 -0.47 -6.59
N LYS A 4 -17.69 -0.42 -7.38
CA LYS A 4 -17.90 0.57 -8.44
C LYS A 4 -17.94 1.99 -7.90
N ALA A 5 -18.77 2.25 -6.88
CA ALA A 5 -18.93 3.58 -6.30
C ALA A 5 -17.58 4.17 -5.83
N PHE A 6 -16.77 3.34 -5.17
CA PHE A 6 -15.45 3.73 -4.69
C PHE A 6 -14.44 3.98 -5.83
N ARG A 7 -14.44 3.14 -6.88
CA ARG A 7 -13.62 3.39 -8.07
C ARG A 7 -14.00 4.68 -8.79
N ASP A 8 -15.31 4.99 -8.84
CA ASP A 8 -15.81 6.20 -9.49
C ASP A 8 -15.38 7.45 -8.70
N GLU A 9 -15.42 7.40 -7.37
CA GLU A 9 -14.88 8.46 -6.50
C GLU A 9 -13.38 8.68 -6.69
N LEU A 10 -12.57 7.60 -6.70
CA LEU A 10 -11.14 7.71 -6.93
C LEU A 10 -10.82 8.34 -8.30
N ARG A 11 -11.55 7.96 -9.35
CA ARG A 11 -11.40 8.55 -10.67
C ARG A 11 -11.78 10.04 -10.70
N LYS A 12 -12.82 10.45 -9.97
CA LYS A 12 -13.18 11.88 -9.81
C LYS A 12 -12.03 12.67 -9.16
N ASN A 13 -11.31 12.05 -8.23
CA ASN A 13 -10.12 12.61 -7.60
C ASN A 13 -8.84 12.48 -8.45
N GLY A 14 -8.94 12.03 -9.71
CA GLY A 14 -7.77 11.82 -10.59
C GLY A 14 -6.90 10.62 -10.22
N ILE A 15 -7.35 9.76 -9.30
CA ILE A 15 -6.62 8.59 -8.83
C ILE A 15 -7.07 7.37 -9.64
N ARG A 16 -6.11 6.66 -10.24
CA ARG A 16 -6.37 5.41 -10.94
C ARG A 16 -6.41 4.23 -9.95
N PRO A 17 -7.59 3.63 -9.68
CA PRO A 17 -7.70 2.57 -8.68
C PRO A 17 -7.07 1.25 -9.16
N LEU A 18 -6.27 0.62 -8.30
CA LEU A 18 -5.78 -0.75 -8.46
C LEU A 18 -6.68 -1.72 -7.69
N ILE A 19 -7.95 -1.83 -8.10
CA ILE A 19 -8.96 -2.68 -7.46
C ILE A 19 -9.57 -3.60 -8.53
N LYS A 20 -9.37 -4.91 -8.36
CA LYS A 20 -9.79 -5.94 -9.33
C LYS A 20 -11.27 -5.81 -9.66
N HIS A 21 -11.58 -5.79 -10.95
CA HIS A 21 -12.94 -5.94 -11.46
C HIS A 21 -13.39 -7.39 -11.29
N ARG A 22 -14.60 -7.60 -10.78
CA ARG A 22 -15.27 -8.89 -10.87
C ARG A 22 -15.44 -9.21 -12.36
N ILE A 23 -15.00 -10.39 -12.78
CA ILE A 23 -15.15 -10.81 -14.18
C ILE A 23 -16.60 -11.26 -14.36
N MET A 24 -17.37 -10.47 -15.10
CA MET A 24 -18.73 -10.78 -15.52
C MET A 24 -18.82 -10.82 -17.04
N ASN A 25 -18.11 -9.91 -17.71
CA ASN A 25 -18.02 -9.80 -19.18
C ASN A 25 -16.55 -9.77 -19.65
N PRO A 26 -16.28 -10.03 -20.94
CA PRO A 26 -14.93 -9.97 -21.52
C PRO A 26 -14.21 -8.63 -21.30
N LEU A 27 -14.96 -7.52 -21.26
CA LEU A 27 -14.44 -6.18 -21.00
C LEU A 27 -13.72 -6.06 -19.63
N ASP A 28 -14.16 -6.83 -18.63
CA ASP A 28 -13.56 -6.81 -17.29
C ASP A 28 -12.13 -7.34 -17.29
N HIS A 29 -11.77 -8.19 -18.27
CA HIS A 29 -10.40 -8.63 -18.45
C HIS A 29 -9.49 -7.48 -18.88
N ALA A 30 -9.95 -6.60 -19.76
CA ALA A 30 -9.18 -5.42 -20.16
C ALA A 30 -8.97 -4.46 -18.99
N HIS A 31 -9.96 -4.30 -18.11
CA HIS A 31 -9.82 -3.49 -16.91
C HIS A 31 -8.85 -4.09 -15.87
N ASN A 32 -8.70 -5.41 -15.85
CA ASN A 32 -7.77 -6.12 -14.97
C ASN A 32 -6.38 -6.33 -15.58
N ALA A 33 -6.19 -6.19 -16.89
CA ALA A 33 -4.92 -6.43 -17.58
C ALA A 33 -3.74 -5.61 -17.03
N PRO A 34 -3.92 -4.35 -16.59
CA PRO A 34 -2.83 -3.57 -15.99
C PRO A 34 -2.40 -4.04 -14.59
N MET A 35 -3.19 -4.90 -13.92
CA MET A 35 -2.82 -5.40 -12.60
C MET A 35 -1.86 -6.57 -12.74
N ASP A 36 -0.67 -6.42 -12.15
CA ASP A 36 0.22 -7.53 -11.88
C ASP A 36 -0.47 -8.47 -10.86
N ARG A 37 -0.90 -9.65 -11.34
CA ARG A 37 -1.60 -10.64 -10.51
C ARG A 37 -0.75 -11.19 -9.39
N ASP A 38 0.57 -11.27 -9.57
CA ASP A 38 1.49 -11.84 -8.60
C ASP A 38 1.77 -10.84 -7.46
N ARG A 39 1.64 -9.54 -7.75
CA ARG A 39 1.77 -8.46 -6.75
C ARG A 39 0.45 -7.98 -6.16
N TYR A 40 -0.67 -8.27 -6.80
CA TYR A 40 -1.99 -7.91 -6.28
C TYR A 40 -2.21 -8.56 -4.89
N ASN A 41 -2.81 -7.82 -3.94
CA ASN A 41 -2.97 -8.23 -2.54
C ASN A 41 -1.68 -8.43 -1.71
N ARG A 42 -0.49 -8.03 -2.20
CA ARG A 42 0.75 -8.09 -1.38
C ARG A 42 0.92 -6.91 -0.42
N ARG A 43 0.04 -5.91 -0.47
CA ARG A 43 0.14 -4.68 0.34
C ARG A 43 0.20 -4.96 1.84
N SER A 44 -0.64 -5.87 2.36
CA SER A 44 -0.64 -6.22 3.78
C SER A 44 0.71 -6.78 4.24
N MET A 45 1.30 -7.69 3.44
CA MET A 45 2.63 -8.24 3.71
C MET A 45 3.70 -7.14 3.74
N SER A 46 3.70 -6.25 2.75
CA SER A 46 4.63 -5.11 2.72
C SER A 46 4.42 -4.19 3.92
N GLU A 47 3.18 -3.85 4.27
CA GLU A 47 2.85 -3.00 5.42
C GLU A 47 3.31 -3.63 6.73
N SER A 48 3.12 -4.94 6.94
CA SER A 48 3.64 -5.66 8.11
C SER A 48 5.15 -5.55 8.20
N VAL A 49 5.88 -5.88 7.11
CA VAL A 49 7.35 -5.79 7.08
C VAL A 49 7.82 -4.36 7.37
N PHE A 50 7.21 -3.34 6.76
CA PHE A 50 7.54 -1.95 7.06
C PHE A 50 7.21 -1.55 8.51
N SER A 51 6.14 -2.09 9.08
CA SER A 51 5.76 -1.88 10.48
C SER A 51 6.79 -2.47 11.44
N ASP A 52 7.25 -3.68 11.14
CA ASP A 52 8.26 -4.38 11.93
C ASP A 52 9.61 -3.66 11.86
N ILE A 53 10.08 -3.33 10.65
CA ILE A 53 11.28 -2.52 10.43
C ILE A 53 11.21 -1.21 11.24
N LYS A 54 10.08 -0.49 11.19
CA LYS A 54 9.90 0.75 11.95
C LYS A 54 9.94 0.54 13.46
N ARG A 55 9.41 -0.57 13.99
CA ARG A 55 9.51 -0.88 15.43
C ARG A 55 10.93 -1.27 15.84
N THR A 56 11.61 -2.05 15.02
CA THR A 56 12.97 -2.54 15.30
C THR A 56 14.01 -1.43 15.16
N HIS A 57 13.93 -0.61 14.10
CA HIS A 57 14.93 0.43 13.80
C HIS A 57 14.49 1.85 14.19
N GLY A 58 13.21 2.11 14.44
CA GLY A 58 12.76 3.38 15.02
C GLY A 58 13.18 3.58 16.49
N CYS A 59 13.63 2.51 17.17
CA CYS A 59 14.23 2.58 18.49
C CYS A 59 15.74 2.91 18.44
N THR A 60 16.41 2.65 17.31
CA THR A 60 17.87 2.79 17.22
C THR A 60 18.33 4.23 16.92
N GLU A 61 17.51 5.08 16.30
CA GLU A 61 17.90 6.47 16.00
C GLU A 61 17.84 7.41 17.23
N ARG A 62 17.05 7.08 18.27
CA ARG A 62 16.99 7.88 19.51
C ARG A 62 18.17 7.62 20.45
N ALA A 63 18.76 6.43 20.39
CA ALA A 63 19.87 6.07 21.26
C ALA A 63 21.17 6.83 20.95
N GLU A 64 21.34 7.32 19.73
CA GLU A 64 22.52 8.13 19.36
C GLU A 64 22.32 9.64 19.60
N ALA A 65 21.08 10.14 19.54
CA ALA A 65 20.77 11.54 19.83
C ALA A 65 20.85 11.86 21.34
N ASP A 66 20.48 10.92 22.20
CA ASP A 66 20.49 11.10 23.66
C ASP A 66 21.89 10.88 24.30
N GLY A 67 22.85 10.33 23.53
CA GLY A 67 24.21 10.04 24.00
C GLY A 67 25.21 11.19 23.87
N LEU A 68 24.89 12.25 23.12
CA LEU A 68 25.80 13.37 22.83
C LEU A 68 25.55 14.64 23.66
N SER A 69 24.55 14.64 24.56
CA SER A 69 24.17 15.83 25.35
C SER A 69 24.76 15.87 26.77
N SER A 70 25.54 14.89 27.22
CA SER A 70 26.04 14.82 28.61
C SER A 70 27.55 15.07 28.79
N ALA A 71 28.19 15.70 27.80
CA ALA A 71 29.59 16.12 27.89
C ALA A 71 29.75 17.63 27.65
N LYS A 72 29.34 18.45 28.62
CA LYS A 72 29.86 19.81 28.81
C LYS A 72 29.62 20.32 30.22
#